data_AF-A0AAE9D4W5-F1
#
_entry.id   AF-A0AAE9D4W5-F1
#
_cell.length_a   1.000
_cell.length_b   1.000
_cell.length_c   1.000
_cell.angle_alpha   90.00
_cell.angle_beta   90.00
_cell.angle_gamma   90.00
#
_symmetry.space_group_name_H-M   'P 1'
#
loop_
_entity.id
_entity.type
_entity.pdbx_description
1 polymer ?
#
loop_
_entity_poly.entity_id
_entity_poly.type
_entity_poly.pdbx_seq_one_letter_code
_entity_poly.pdbx_strand_id
1 'polypeptide(L)'
;MAYADSETTESDSDNPPVFYTVHNAKSDSGQPEEHVHGLDDYIQMGKYVLLVCLAAELLILPQVSSMFYMMYAGAAPRVVSCDNTVFDPLLEGKEICFEIDKIGNCSHPKFKYQFKSVNVEYNYFCDTSKQVKNSISVQMFGVLAGSIVFGQVSDSFGRKVAVQIASFGMIVGWLLVCQSRNLFHFTVTRTITGFFTGGSVS
;
A
#
# COMPACT_ATOMS: atom_id res chain seq x y z
N MET A 1 32.19 -39.86 -26.41
CA MET A 1 33.50 -39.28 -26.77
C MET A 1 33.31 -38.42 -28.00
N ALA A 2 34.12 -37.36 -28.15
CA ALA A 2 34.19 -36.38 -29.25
C ALA A 2 33.06 -35.32 -29.22
N TYR A 3 33.27 -34.00 -29.06
CA TYR A 3 34.22 -33.00 -29.61
C TYR A 3 34.08 -32.71 -31.12
N ALA A 4 33.57 -31.49 -31.38
CA ALA A 4 33.87 -30.47 -32.42
C ALA A 4 33.98 -30.83 -33.93
N ASP A 5 33.26 -30.07 -34.76
CA ASP A 5 33.74 -29.08 -35.78
C ASP A 5 32.58 -28.74 -36.76
N SER A 6 32.13 -27.48 -36.89
CA SER A 6 32.63 -26.35 -37.71
C SER A 6 32.21 -26.39 -39.19
N GLU A 7 31.28 -25.47 -39.55
CA GLU A 7 31.01 -24.71 -40.81
C GLU A 7 31.42 -25.31 -42.18
N THR A 8 30.74 -25.18 -43.33
CA THR A 8 29.68 -24.34 -43.94
C THR A 8 29.19 -25.18 -45.17
N THR A 9 27.99 -25.01 -45.76
CA THR A 9 27.77 -24.20 -46.98
C THR A 9 26.27 -24.22 -47.38
N GLU A 10 25.73 -23.02 -47.55
CA GLU A 10 24.67 -22.49 -48.44
C GLU A 10 23.38 -23.27 -48.79
N SER A 11 22.25 -22.63 -48.46
CA SER A 11 21.21 -22.14 -49.41
C SER A 11 19.96 -21.72 -48.61
N ASP A 12 19.85 -20.45 -48.22
CA ASP A 12 18.79 -19.51 -48.69
C ASP A 12 17.50 -19.59 -47.83
N SER A 13 16.94 -18.57 -47.18
CA SER A 13 17.27 -17.16 -46.94
C SER A 13 16.37 -16.67 -45.77
N ASP A 14 16.91 -15.79 -44.92
CA ASP A 14 16.27 -14.88 -43.94
C ASP A 14 15.49 -15.40 -42.69
N ASN A 15 15.96 -14.99 -41.50
CA ASN A 15 15.36 -15.09 -40.15
C ASN A 15 15.47 -13.68 -39.49
N PRO A 16 14.61 -13.23 -38.55
CA PRO A 16 14.82 -13.53 -37.11
C PRO A 16 13.48 -13.66 -36.31
N PRO A 17 13.50 -13.89 -34.98
CA PRO A 17 13.51 -15.19 -34.32
C PRO A 17 12.19 -15.55 -33.60
N VAL A 18 12.08 -16.84 -33.29
CA VAL A 18 10.92 -17.63 -32.87
C VAL A 18 10.36 -17.27 -31.49
N PHE A 19 9.06 -16.97 -31.43
CA PHE A 19 8.20 -17.05 -30.25
C PHE A 19 7.53 -18.43 -30.23
N TYR A 20 7.87 -19.29 -29.28
CA TYR A 20 7.27 -20.63 -29.17
C TYR A 20 5.91 -20.56 -28.47
N THR A 21 4.85 -20.83 -29.23
CA THR A 21 3.61 -21.40 -28.69
C THR A 21 3.47 -22.83 -29.20
N VAL A 22 3.62 -23.80 -28.30
CA VAL A 22 3.26 -25.19 -28.59
C VAL A 22 2.47 -25.68 -27.39
N HIS A 23 1.16 -25.86 -27.58
CA HIS A 23 0.46 -26.93 -26.89
C HIS A 23 -0.73 -27.38 -27.73
N ASN A 24 -0.49 -28.41 -28.52
CA ASN A 24 -1.55 -29.26 -29.07
C ASN A 24 -1.06 -30.71 -28.96
N ALA A 25 -1.67 -31.48 -28.08
CA ALA A 25 -1.49 -32.92 -27.97
C ALA A 25 -2.80 -33.58 -27.49
N LYS A 26 -3.67 -33.83 -28.48
CA LYS A 26 -4.53 -35.00 -28.71
C LYS A 26 -4.84 -35.95 -27.54
N SER A 27 -6.13 -36.22 -27.32
CA SER A 27 -6.63 -37.55 -26.95
C SER A 27 -8.04 -37.80 -27.53
N ASP A 28 -8.28 -39.04 -27.92
CA ASP A 28 -9.37 -39.59 -28.73
C ASP A 28 -10.59 -40.06 -27.88
N SER A 29 -11.73 -40.26 -28.54
CA SER A 29 -12.93 -41.09 -28.20
C SER A 29 -14.13 -40.52 -27.41
N GLY A 30 -15.33 -40.59 -28.05
CA GLY A 30 -16.66 -40.89 -27.47
C GLY A 30 -17.40 -39.82 -26.64
N GLN A 31 -18.56 -39.34 -27.13
CA GLN A 31 -19.50 -38.43 -26.42
C GLN A 31 -19.96 -38.97 -25.05
N PRO A 32 -20.19 -38.09 -24.05
CA PRO A 32 -21.48 -37.42 -23.90
C PRO A 32 -21.32 -35.90 -23.92
N GLU A 33 -22.38 -35.16 -24.30
CA GLU A 33 -22.36 -33.69 -24.27
C GLU A 33 -22.07 -33.19 -22.84
N GLU A 34 -20.82 -32.82 -22.59
CA GLU A 34 -20.46 -32.03 -21.43
C GLU A 34 -21.02 -30.63 -21.70
N HIS A 35 -22.10 -30.28 -20.99
CA HIS A 35 -22.61 -28.92 -20.96
C HIS A 35 -21.49 -28.04 -20.41
N VAL A 36 -20.66 -27.51 -21.31
CA VAL A 36 -19.63 -26.53 -21.01
C VAL A 36 -20.37 -25.33 -20.44
N HIS A 37 -20.47 -25.28 -19.10
CA HIS A 37 -20.92 -24.09 -18.40
C HIS A 37 -19.97 -22.98 -18.83
N GLY A 38 -20.42 -22.16 -19.78
CA GLY A 38 -19.69 -21.00 -20.23
C GLY A 38 -19.47 -20.07 -19.04
N LEU A 39 -18.36 -19.33 -19.05
CA LEU A 39 -18.09 -18.28 -18.06
C LEU A 39 -19.28 -17.33 -17.87
N ASP A 40 -20.12 -17.17 -18.89
CA ASP A 40 -21.38 -16.40 -18.85
C ASP A 40 -22.40 -16.91 -17.81
N ASP A 41 -22.38 -18.19 -17.44
CA ASP A 41 -23.31 -18.75 -16.44
C ASP A 41 -22.83 -18.49 -15.00
N TYR A 42 -21.52 -18.25 -14.81
CA TYR A 42 -20.97 -17.71 -13.56
C TYR A 42 -21.21 -16.19 -13.44
N ILE A 43 -21.52 -15.51 -14.56
CA ILE A 43 -21.80 -14.06 -14.63
C ILE A 43 -23.31 -13.78 -14.54
N GLN A 44 -24.12 -14.67 -13.96
CA GLN A 44 -25.36 -14.21 -13.33
C GLN A 44 -24.99 -13.41 -12.08
N MET A 45 -24.65 -12.13 -12.28
CA MET A 45 -24.47 -11.11 -11.26
C MET A 45 -25.79 -10.91 -10.52
N GLY A 46 -26.13 -11.85 -9.65
CA GLY A 46 -27.31 -11.76 -8.82
C GLY A 46 -27.22 -10.50 -7.96
N LYS A 47 -28.37 -9.91 -7.62
CA LYS A 47 -28.46 -8.76 -6.70
C LYS A 47 -27.65 -8.97 -5.40
N TYR A 48 -27.48 -10.23 -4.99
CA TYR A 48 -26.65 -10.61 -3.86
C TYR A 48 -25.15 -10.35 -4.08
N VAL A 49 -24.60 -10.71 -5.24
CA VAL A 49 -23.19 -10.45 -5.60
C VAL A 49 -22.94 -8.94 -5.65
N LEU A 50 -23.87 -8.17 -6.24
CA LEU A 50 -23.81 -6.72 -6.25
C LEU A 50 -23.81 -6.13 -4.82
N LEU A 51 -24.67 -6.62 -3.94
CA LEU A 51 -24.75 -6.17 -2.55
C LEU A 51 -23.46 -6.51 -1.79
N VAL A 52 -22.91 -7.71 -1.98
CA VAL A 52 -21.63 -8.14 -1.39
C VAL A 52 -20.47 -7.28 -1.91
N CYS A 53 -20.41 -6.98 -3.20
CA CYS A 53 -19.41 -6.08 -3.78
C CYS A 53 -19.52 -4.67 -3.21
N LEU A 54 -20.73 -4.13 -3.11
CA LEU A 54 -20.96 -2.81 -2.52
C LEU A 54 -20.58 -2.77 -1.03
N ALA A 55 -20.89 -3.83 -0.28
CA ALA A 55 -20.46 -3.96 1.11
C ALA A 55 -18.94 -4.06 1.25
N ALA A 56 -18.27 -4.77 0.34
CA ALA A 56 -16.80 -4.86 0.31
C ALA A 56 -16.16 -3.49 0.01
N GLU A 57 -16.68 -2.76 -0.97
CA GLU A 57 -16.25 -1.38 -1.25
C GLU A 57 -16.46 -0.48 -0.03
N LEU A 58 -17.63 -0.55 0.62
CA LEU A 58 -17.94 0.21 1.84
C LEU A 58 -16.96 -0.09 2.98
N LEU A 59 -16.42 -1.30 3.08
CA LEU A 59 -15.42 -1.66 4.10
C LEU A 59 -14.01 -1.15 3.76
N ILE A 60 -13.65 -1.14 2.48
CA ILE A 60 -12.35 -0.66 2.01
C ILE A 60 -12.29 0.88 2.02
N LEU A 61 -13.40 1.56 1.76
CA LEU A 61 -13.48 3.03 1.68
C LEU A 61 -12.99 3.75 2.96
N PRO A 62 -13.46 3.42 4.18
CA PRO A 62 -12.94 3.96 5.42
C PRO A 62 -11.45 3.68 5.61
N GLN A 63 -10.99 2.52 5.16
CA GLN A 63 -9.61 2.14 5.30
C GLN A 63 -8.69 2.98 4.40
N VAL A 64 -9.06 3.12 3.13
CA VAL A 64 -8.31 3.92 2.15
C VAL A 64 -8.37 5.41 2.52
N SER A 65 -9.52 5.91 2.99
CA SER A 65 -9.64 7.30 3.45
C SER A 65 -8.70 7.59 4.63
N SER A 66 -8.52 6.60 5.50
CA SER A 66 -7.62 6.67 6.64
C SER A 66 -6.14 6.80 6.24
N MET A 67 -5.75 6.24 5.08
CA MET A 67 -4.41 6.35 4.51
C MET A 67 -4.26 7.64 3.71
N PHE A 68 -5.29 8.02 2.95
CA PHE A 68 -5.35 9.25 2.20
C PHE A 68 -5.25 10.48 3.11
N TYR A 69 -5.91 10.46 4.27
CA TYR A 69 -5.81 11.51 5.28
C TYR A 69 -4.37 11.73 5.76
N MET A 70 -3.59 10.65 5.94
CA MET A 70 -2.20 10.73 6.39
C MET A 70 -1.27 11.39 5.37
N MET A 71 -1.58 11.27 4.08
CA MET A 71 -0.85 11.97 3.02
C MET A 71 -0.90 13.50 3.22
N TYR A 72 -2.06 14.04 3.59
CA TYR A 72 -2.23 15.47 3.89
C TYR A 72 -1.77 15.83 5.30
N ALA A 73 -1.99 14.94 6.28
CA ALA A 73 -1.58 15.17 7.66
C ALA A 73 -0.05 15.20 7.83
N GLY A 74 0.70 14.48 6.98
CA GLY A 74 2.17 14.43 6.98
C GLY A 74 2.86 15.66 6.37
N ALA A 75 2.11 16.62 5.80
CA ALA A 75 2.68 17.87 5.33
C ALA A 75 3.14 18.72 6.52
N ALA A 76 4.44 19.03 6.58
CA ALA A 76 5.01 19.89 7.61
C ALA A 76 4.51 21.33 7.40
N PRO A 77 3.95 21.98 8.43
CA PRO A 77 3.60 23.39 8.34
C PRO A 77 4.89 24.24 8.28
N ARG A 78 4.84 25.36 7.55
CA ARG A 78 5.94 26.35 7.58
C ARG A 78 5.77 27.27 8.78
N VAL A 79 6.85 27.43 9.55
CA VAL A 79 6.92 28.39 10.67
C VAL A 79 7.16 29.78 10.08
N VAL A 80 6.28 30.73 10.36
CA VAL A 80 6.41 32.12 9.84
C VAL A 80 6.99 33.04 10.89
N SER A 81 6.68 32.81 12.16
CA SER A 81 7.33 33.51 13.25
C SER A 81 7.41 32.64 14.48
N CYS A 82 8.47 32.83 15.25
CA CYS A 82 8.64 32.30 16.58
C CYS A 82 8.80 33.49 17.53
N ASP A 83 7.85 33.67 18.45
CA ASP A 83 7.85 34.79 19.40
C ASP A 83 8.08 36.16 18.71
N ASN A 84 9.26 36.77 18.84
CA ASN A 84 9.63 38.06 18.25
C ASN A 84 10.42 37.98 16.92
N THR A 85 10.81 36.79 16.45
CA THR A 85 11.55 36.64 15.19
C THR A 85 10.60 36.24 14.05
N VAL A 86 10.50 37.09 13.02
CA VAL A 86 9.73 36.83 11.79
C VAL A 86 10.69 36.29 10.74
N PHE A 87 10.37 35.13 10.17
CA PHE A 87 11.19 34.51 9.12
C PHE A 87 10.70 34.96 7.74
N ASP A 88 11.66 35.28 6.85
CA ASP A 88 11.35 35.69 5.49
C ASP A 88 10.65 34.57 4.69
N PRO A 89 9.64 34.88 3.85
CA PRO A 89 8.91 33.88 3.06
C PRO A 89 9.77 33.15 2.01
N LEU A 90 10.95 33.70 1.71
CA LEU A 90 11.87 33.22 0.69
C LEU A 90 12.84 32.15 1.24
N LEU A 91 12.96 32.04 2.57
CA LEU A 91 13.80 31.02 3.21
C LEU A 91 13.19 29.62 3.06
N GLU A 92 14.06 28.63 2.86
CA GLU A 92 13.62 27.25 2.78
C GLU A 92 13.26 26.71 4.17
N GLY A 93 12.30 25.78 4.24
CA GLY A 93 11.84 25.22 5.52
C GLY A 93 12.97 24.60 6.37
N LYS A 94 14.07 24.16 5.73
CA LYS A 94 15.26 23.63 6.41
C LYS A 94 16.09 24.71 7.10
N GLU A 95 16.19 25.90 6.50
CA GLU A 95 16.96 27.03 7.05
C GLU A 95 16.25 27.63 8.26
N ILE A 96 14.92 27.76 8.17
CA ILE A 96 14.06 28.19 9.30
C ILE A 96 14.24 27.26 10.50
N CYS A 97 14.36 25.95 10.25
CA CYS A 97 14.59 24.97 11.29
C CYS A 97 15.96 25.06 11.95
N PHE A 98 17.01 25.39 11.19
CA PHE A 98 18.34 25.62 11.75
C PHE A 98 18.36 26.87 12.65
N GLU A 99 17.60 27.89 12.29
CA GLU A 99 17.51 29.10 13.10
C GLU A 99 16.70 28.88 14.39
N ILE A 100 15.60 28.13 14.33
CA ILE A 100 14.81 27.75 15.51
C ILE A 100 15.63 26.90 16.48
N ASP A 101 16.44 25.97 15.98
CA ASP A 101 17.33 25.13 16.80
C ASP A 101 18.38 25.97 17.54
N LYS A 102 18.91 27.01 16.88
CA LYS A 102 19.80 27.99 17.51
C LYS A 102 19.12 28.85 18.58
N ILE A 103 17.85 29.20 18.39
CA ILE A 103 17.10 30.05 19.32
C ILE A 103 16.68 29.27 20.58
N GLY A 104 16.38 27.97 20.45
CA GLY A 104 16.14 27.04 21.56
C GLY A 104 14.90 27.29 22.45
N ASN A 105 14.37 28.51 22.47
CA ASN A 105 13.25 28.96 23.31
C ASN A 105 12.05 29.43 22.47
N CYS A 106 11.42 28.50 21.74
CA CYS A 106 10.18 28.79 21.01
C CYS A 106 8.95 28.30 21.77
N SER A 107 8.33 29.17 22.58
CA SER A 107 7.14 28.81 23.37
C SER A 107 5.84 28.87 22.56
N HIS A 108 5.77 29.77 21.56
CA HIS A 108 4.56 30.01 20.76
C HIS A 108 4.90 30.18 19.27
N PRO A 109 5.11 29.08 18.51
CA PRO A 109 5.31 29.16 17.08
C PRO A 109 4.01 29.54 16.36
N LYS A 110 4.07 30.53 15.47
CA LYS A 110 2.97 30.85 14.55
C LYS A 110 3.24 30.22 13.20
N PHE A 111 2.38 29.28 12.84
CA PHE A 111 2.43 28.59 11.57
C PHE A 111 1.53 29.28 10.54
N LYS A 112 2.00 29.41 9.30
CA LYS A 112 1.15 29.75 8.16
C LYS A 112 0.87 28.46 7.42
N TYR A 113 -0.39 28.04 7.46
CA TYR A 113 -0.85 26.81 6.83
C TYR A 113 -2.06 27.11 5.94
N GLN A 114 -2.16 26.38 4.83
CA GLN A 114 -3.35 26.38 3.97
C GLN A 114 -4.44 25.44 4.52
N PHE A 115 -4.05 24.46 5.35
CA PHE A 115 -4.94 23.51 6.02
C PHE A 115 -4.43 23.23 7.43
N LYS A 116 -5.33 23.16 8.42
CA LYS A 116 -4.97 22.76 9.79
C LYS A 116 -4.70 21.25 9.82
N SER A 117 -3.43 20.85 9.84
CA SER A 117 -3.01 19.45 9.88
C SER A 117 -2.72 18.97 11.31
N VAL A 118 -2.68 17.66 11.51
CA VAL A 118 -2.30 17.03 12.79
C VAL A 118 -0.93 17.54 13.27
N ASN A 119 0.00 17.79 12.35
CA ASN A 119 1.31 18.34 12.71
C ASN A 119 1.24 19.74 13.33
N VAL A 120 0.24 20.57 12.98
CA VAL A 120 0.01 21.88 13.60
C VAL A 120 -0.54 21.73 15.02
N GLU A 121 -1.45 20.77 15.23
CA GLU A 121 -2.10 20.55 16.53
C GLU A 121 -1.13 19.99 17.58
N TYR A 122 -0.20 19.14 17.16
CA TYR A 122 0.82 18.56 18.04
C TYR A 122 2.18 19.28 17.98
N ASN A 123 2.27 20.45 17.32
CA ASN A 123 3.50 21.25 17.17
C ASN A 123 4.71 20.46 16.65
N TYR A 124 4.51 19.59 15.66
CA TYR A 124 5.60 18.83 15.03
C TYR A 124 6.21 19.63 13.87
N PHE A 125 7.32 20.32 14.15
CA PHE A 125 8.13 21.04 13.18
C PHE A 125 9.57 20.51 13.15
N CYS A 126 10.28 20.80 12.05
CA CYS A 126 11.71 20.51 11.89
C CYS A 126 12.08 19.03 12.01
N ASP A 127 12.71 18.60 13.11
CA ASP A 127 13.20 17.23 13.27
C ASP A 127 12.05 16.23 13.42
N THR A 128 11.01 16.59 14.17
CA THR A 128 9.90 15.66 14.45
C THR A 128 9.00 15.43 13.24
N SER A 129 9.00 16.34 12.25
CA SER A 129 8.31 16.09 10.97
C SER A 129 8.96 14.96 10.16
N LYS A 130 10.27 14.78 10.29
CA LYS A 130 11.01 13.67 9.65
C LYS A 130 10.55 12.32 10.21
N GLN A 131 10.24 12.25 11.51
CA GLN A 131 9.73 11.04 12.14
C GLN A 131 8.34 10.65 11.59
N VAL A 132 7.45 11.62 11.38
CA VAL A 132 6.13 11.36 10.78
C VAL A 132 6.26 10.79 9.37
N LYS A 133 7.12 11.38 8.54
CA LYS A 133 7.41 10.91 7.18
C LYS A 133 7.97 9.48 7.18
N ASN A 134 8.95 9.20 8.03
CA ASN A 134 9.52 7.86 8.18
C ASN A 134 8.46 6.83 8.60
N SER A 135 7.53 7.24 9.47
CA SER A 135 6.43 6.39 9.93
C SER A 135 5.48 5.97 8.78
N ILE A 136 5.20 6.86 7.82
CA ILE A 136 4.37 6.56 6.64
C ILE A 136 5.07 5.55 5.74
N SER A 137 6.39 5.69 5.54
CA SER A 137 7.18 4.72 4.79
C SER A 137 7.16 3.34 5.43
N VAL A 138 7.26 3.26 6.76
CA VAL A 138 7.15 2.00 7.51
C VAL A 138 5.76 1.38 7.39
N GLN A 139 4.69 2.19 7.40
CA GLN A 139 3.32 1.70 7.18
C GLN A 139 3.17 1.06 5.79
N MET A 140 3.69 1.72 4.75
CA MET A 140 3.65 1.18 3.38
C MET A 140 4.45 -0.13 3.27
N PHE A 141 5.62 -0.21 3.90
CA PHE A 141 6.39 -1.44 3.96
C PHE A 141 5.62 -2.58 4.64
N GLY A 142 4.90 -2.29 5.73
CA GLY A 142 4.05 -3.26 6.42
C GLY A 142 2.95 -3.83 5.53
N VAL A 143 2.28 -2.99 4.73
CA VAL A 143 1.25 -3.43 3.78
C VAL A 143 1.84 -4.33 2.69
N LEU A 144 2.99 -3.95 2.13
CA LEU A 144 3.68 -4.72 1.09
C LEU A 144 4.18 -6.08 1.62
N ALA A 145 4.76 -6.10 2.82
CA ALA A 145 5.15 -7.35 3.45
C ALA A 145 3.94 -8.24 3.73
N GLY A 146 2.82 -7.65 4.17
CA GLY A 146 1.57 -8.34 4.41
C GLY A 146 1.02 -9.02 3.16
N SER A 147 0.96 -8.32 2.04
CA SER A 147 0.44 -8.90 0.79
C SER A 147 1.30 -10.06 0.27
N ILE A 148 2.63 -9.98 0.40
CA ILE A 148 3.53 -11.07 -0.01
C ILE A 148 3.32 -12.30 0.87
N VAL A 149 3.31 -12.13 2.19
CA VAL A 149 3.17 -13.24 3.13
C VAL A 149 1.79 -13.87 3.02
N PHE A 150 0.73 -13.06 3.05
CA PHE A 150 -0.63 -13.57 2.95
C PHE A 150 -0.98 -14.12 1.56
N GLY A 151 -0.33 -13.64 0.48
CA GLY A 151 -0.46 -14.25 -0.83
C GLY A 151 -0.03 -15.72 -0.82
N GLN A 152 1.17 -16.00 -0.30
CA GLN A 152 1.67 -17.37 -0.18
C GLN A 152 0.84 -18.22 0.80
N VAL A 153 0.35 -17.62 1.88
CA VAL A 153 -0.51 -18.30 2.85
C VAL A 153 -1.89 -18.60 2.24
N SER A 154 -2.44 -17.72 1.40
CA SER A 154 -3.73 -17.92 0.70
C SER A 154 -3.65 -19.10 -0.25
N ASP A 155 -2.52 -19.22 -0.96
CA ASP A 155 -2.24 -20.33 -1.87
C ASP A 155 -2.08 -21.66 -1.13
N SER A 156 -1.55 -21.65 0.10
CA SER A 156 -1.26 -22.88 0.85
C SER A 156 -2.39 -23.34 1.81
N PHE A 157 -3.05 -22.42 2.52
CA PHE A 157 -4.09 -22.73 3.52
C PHE A 157 -5.53 -22.57 2.98
N GLY A 158 -5.66 -22.17 1.72
CA GLY A 158 -6.93 -21.94 1.05
C GLY A 158 -7.55 -20.58 1.38
N ARG A 159 -8.12 -19.95 0.35
CA ARG A 159 -8.65 -18.57 0.36
C ARG A 159 -9.65 -18.25 1.49
N LYS A 160 -10.46 -19.23 1.94
CA LYS A 160 -11.44 -19.01 3.02
C LYS A 160 -10.79 -18.78 4.39
N VAL A 161 -9.71 -19.50 4.71
CA VAL A 161 -9.03 -19.39 6.01
C VAL A 161 -8.22 -18.09 6.07
N ALA A 162 -7.57 -17.74 4.96
CA ALA A 162 -6.85 -16.47 4.83
C ALA A 162 -7.76 -15.26 5.14
N VAL A 163 -8.96 -15.22 4.55
CA VAL A 163 -9.91 -14.12 4.78
C VAL A 163 -10.40 -14.03 6.22
N GLN A 164 -10.58 -15.17 6.91
CA GLN A 164 -11.01 -15.21 8.31
C GLN A 164 -9.93 -14.66 9.24
N ILE A 165 -8.67 -15.07 9.04
CA ILE A 165 -7.52 -14.57 9.82
C ILE A 165 -7.32 -13.08 9.60
N ALA A 166 -7.38 -12.63 8.34
CA ALA A 166 -7.24 -11.22 8.01
C ALA A 166 -8.37 -10.37 8.63
N SER A 167 -9.61 -10.84 8.57
CA SER A 167 -10.76 -10.16 9.18
C SER A 167 -10.61 -10.03 10.71
N PHE A 168 -10.14 -11.06 11.39
CA PHE A 168 -9.89 -11.01 12.83
C PHE A 168 -8.78 -10.00 13.17
N GLY A 169 -7.67 -10.03 12.43
CA GLY A 169 -6.57 -9.07 12.58
C GLY A 169 -7.01 -7.61 12.36
N MET A 170 -7.91 -7.38 11.42
CA MET A 170 -8.49 -6.06 11.17
C MET A 170 -9.31 -5.55 12.37
N ILE A 171 -10.21 -6.37 12.91
CA ILE A 171 -11.04 -5.99 14.07
C ILE A 171 -10.16 -5.62 15.27
N VAL A 172 -9.16 -6.44 15.56
CA VAL A 172 -8.19 -6.16 16.64
C VAL A 172 -7.43 -4.86 16.35
N GLY A 173 -6.96 -4.68 15.12
CA GLY A 173 -6.27 -3.47 14.68
C GLY A 173 -7.06 -2.18 14.90
N TRP A 174 -8.36 -2.18 14.61
CA TRP A 174 -9.24 -1.04 14.84
C TRP A 174 -9.41 -0.71 16.33
N LEU A 175 -9.55 -1.72 17.19
CA LEU A 175 -9.62 -1.52 18.64
C LEU A 175 -8.34 -0.89 19.20
N LEU A 176 -7.17 -1.33 18.71
CA LEU A 176 -5.89 -0.76 19.11
C LEU A 176 -5.73 0.70 18.65
N VAL A 177 -6.27 1.04 17.47
CA VAL A 177 -6.28 2.43 16.98
C VAL A 177 -7.13 3.33 17.87
N CYS A 178 -8.32 2.88 18.30
CA CYS A 178 -9.19 3.66 19.19
C CYS A 178 -8.54 4.00 20.53
N GLN A 179 -7.66 3.13 21.04
CA GLN A 179 -6.97 3.34 22.31
C GLN A 179 -5.76 4.29 22.21
N SER A 180 -5.31 4.63 21.00
CA SER A 180 -4.03 5.32 20.82
C SER A 180 -4.10 6.83 21.08
N ARG A 181 -3.28 7.31 22.02
CA ARG A 181 -3.10 8.75 22.33
C ARG A 181 -1.79 9.35 21.82
N ASN A 182 -0.90 8.54 21.27
CA ASN A 182 0.43 8.95 20.81
C ASN A 182 0.60 8.65 19.32
N LEU A 183 1.24 9.55 18.57
CA LEU A 183 1.50 9.34 17.13
C LEU A 183 2.29 8.06 16.86
N PHE A 184 3.29 7.76 17.66
CA PHE A 184 4.09 6.55 17.49
C PHE A 184 3.25 5.28 17.67
N HIS A 185 2.42 5.25 18.72
CA HIS A 185 1.51 4.13 19.00
C HIS A 185 0.43 4.01 17.91
N PHE A 186 -0.04 5.14 17.38
CA PHE A 186 -0.98 5.18 16.26
C PHE A 186 -0.35 4.64 14.96
N THR A 187 0.91 4.96 14.69
CA THR A 187 1.63 4.40 13.53
C THR A 187 1.86 2.91 13.68
N VAL A 188 2.37 2.43 14.82
CA VAL A 188 2.65 1.00 15.03
C VAL A 188 1.39 0.15 14.85
N THR A 189 0.29 0.58 15.48
CA THR A 189 -1.00 -0.11 15.36
C THR A 189 -1.51 -0.11 13.92
N ARG A 190 -1.37 1.00 13.18
CA ARG A 190 -1.68 1.05 11.73
C ARG A 190 -0.79 0.14 10.88
N THR A 191 0.51 0.04 11.16
CA THR A 191 1.42 -0.85 10.41
C THR A 191 1.02 -2.31 10.60
N ILE A 192 0.64 -2.68 11.83
CA ILE A 192 0.14 -4.02 12.14
C ILE A 192 -1.17 -4.27 11.39
N THR A 193 -2.15 -3.36 11.47
CA THR A 193 -3.42 -3.47 10.72
C THR A 193 -3.20 -3.51 9.21
N GLY A 194 -2.24 -2.73 8.70
CA GLY A 194 -1.85 -2.69 7.29
C GLY A 194 -1.27 -4.01 6.80
N PHE A 195 -0.48 -4.69 7.63
CA PHE A 195 0.01 -6.04 7.35
C PHE A 195 -1.15 -7.04 7.18
N PHE A 196 -2.15 -7.01 8.06
CA PHE A 196 -3.33 -7.86 7.96
C PHE A 196 -4.23 -7.51 6.76
N THR A 197 -4.30 -6.23 6.39
CA THR A 197 -5.07 -5.77 5.22
C THR A 197 -4.56 -6.38 3.92
N GLY A 198 -3.24 -6.44 3.75
CA GLY A 198 -2.64 -7.02 2.54
C GLY A 198 -3.16 -8.43 2.27
N GLY A 199 -3.50 -9.17 3.34
CA GLY A 199 -4.09 -10.51 3.29
C GLY A 199 -5.60 -10.59 3.13
N SER A 200 -6.36 -9.54 3.45
CA SER A 200 -7.82 -9.53 3.20
C SER A 200 -8.18 -9.27 1.74
N VAL A 201 -7.25 -8.69 0.96
CA VAL A 201 -7.47 -8.28 -0.43
C VAL A 201 -6.82 -9.26 -1.43
N SER A 202 -5.97 -10.19 -0.97
CA SER A 202 -5.29 -11.22 -1.80
C SER A 202 -6.04 -12.57 -1.81
#